data_AF-A0AA35W4H7-F1
#
_entry.id   AF-A0AA35W4H7-F1
#
_cell.length_a   1.000
_cell.length_b   1.000
_cell.length_c   1.000
_cell.angle_alpha   90.00
_cell.angle_beta   90.00
_cell.angle_gamma   90.00
#
_symmetry.space_group_name_H-M   'P 1'
#
loop_
_entity.id
_entity.type
_entity.pdbx_description
1 polymer ?
#
loop_
_entity_poly.entity_id
_entity_poly.type
_entity_poly.pdbx_seq_one_letter_code
_entity_poly.pdbx_strand_id
1 'polypeptide(L)'
;MPNTNPTMDTASTLEYVLRKARDEAAVRVLPIGCVTKQSKGAELAEMGELAEAGAIGFSDDGNPVVNSNIMRQALSYSSALGLPIINHCEEPSLFHGGSMNEGWISNRLGIKGIPNSAEDIMVARDINLAELTGGRYHVAHLSTAGALELVRRAKERGMKNVTAEVTPHHLTLTDEAILGRTADGSNGSGAYAPLTSAAYDTTAKVNPPLREQADMEAMIQGLRDGVIDLIATDHAPHNRTDKECTFHEAAFGISTLETALGQLMALVHSGAIDLPLLIEKMTLAPARFLRRTDIGTLKQGAPADITIINPETEWVVDTAQFASKAMPQTKPAHLVLEDGSTYRGYAFGAQTSAHGEVVFATSMTGYQEMLTDPSFAGQIVVPTYPLMGNYGINSRDIESRRVQVSGFVVREHSLRPSHSMSDMTLDAYLQSEGIAGISGVDTRAITRRLRTQGVMMGAIGVDESPEATLARLEEIPAYGDLDFVRQVTTKSAYDWDSPLWQKPAPETTRRVLVSDFGLKYNILRMLRSRGCEVIAMPATASAQDIIDRNPDGVMLSPGPGDPELLDYAVETTKGLLGRLPVFGICLGNQVVGRAVGGGTFKLKFGSSRR
;
A
#
# COMPACT_ATOMS: atom_id res chain seq x y z
N MET A 1 -14.30 12.38 -10.41
CA MET A 1 -13.95 13.18 -11.60
C MET A 1 -13.80 12.24 -12.81
N PRO A 2 -13.87 12.74 -14.06
CA PRO A 2 -13.89 11.91 -15.27
C PRO A 2 -12.53 11.45 -15.80
N ASN A 3 -11.45 11.82 -15.11
CA ASN A 3 -10.05 11.44 -15.37
C ASN A 3 -9.69 9.99 -15.02
N THR A 4 -10.62 9.05 -15.19
CA THR A 4 -10.36 7.61 -15.08
C THR A 4 -9.65 7.08 -16.32
N ASN A 5 -9.19 5.82 -16.26
CA ASN A 5 -8.67 5.11 -17.44
C ASN A 5 -9.44 3.79 -17.63
N PRO A 6 -10.30 3.67 -18.67
CA PRO A 6 -10.61 4.68 -19.69
C PRO A 6 -11.35 5.90 -19.11
N THR A 7 -11.28 7.04 -19.81
CA THR A 7 -11.96 8.30 -19.46
C THR A 7 -13.47 8.16 -19.55
N MET A 8 -14.21 9.00 -18.80
CA MET A 8 -15.68 9.03 -18.84
C MET A 8 -16.22 9.93 -19.97
N ASP A 9 -15.77 9.68 -21.21
CA ASP A 9 -16.14 10.44 -22.41
C ASP A 9 -17.15 9.74 -23.33
N THR A 10 -17.66 8.56 -22.93
CA THR A 10 -18.72 7.82 -23.65
C THR A 10 -19.81 7.34 -22.69
N ALA A 11 -21.03 7.11 -23.18
CA ALA A 11 -22.11 6.52 -22.38
C ALA A 11 -21.70 5.17 -21.77
N SER A 12 -20.97 4.33 -22.52
CA SER A 12 -20.53 3.01 -22.07
C SER A 12 -19.62 3.04 -20.84
N THR A 13 -18.68 3.99 -20.78
CA THR A 13 -17.76 4.13 -19.64
C THR A 13 -18.48 4.69 -18.43
N LEU A 14 -19.40 5.63 -18.63
CA LEU A 14 -20.23 6.19 -17.57
C LEU A 14 -21.20 5.14 -16.97
N GLU A 15 -21.89 4.37 -17.81
CA GLU A 15 -22.78 3.29 -17.39
C GLU A 15 -22.05 2.19 -16.62
N TYR A 16 -20.81 1.88 -17.03
CA TYR A 16 -19.95 0.95 -16.28
C TYR A 16 -19.72 1.45 -14.85
N VAL A 17 -19.39 2.73 -14.68
CA VAL A 17 -19.18 3.34 -13.35
C VAL A 17 -20.47 3.32 -12.54
N LEU A 18 -21.61 3.67 -13.13
CA LEU A 18 -22.91 3.60 -12.45
C LEU A 18 -23.27 2.18 -12.00
N ARG A 19 -23.02 1.18 -12.86
CA ARG A 19 -23.25 -0.23 -12.51
C ARG A 19 -22.34 -0.67 -11.38
N LYS A 20 -21.04 -0.37 -11.47
CA LYS A 20 -20.07 -0.67 -10.41
C LYS A 20 -20.43 0.00 -9.08
N ALA A 21 -20.86 1.26 -9.13
CA ALA A 21 -21.32 1.95 -7.93
C ALA A 21 -22.56 1.28 -7.32
N ARG A 22 -23.51 0.83 -8.15
CA ARG A 22 -24.70 0.12 -7.67
C ARG A 22 -24.36 -1.21 -6.99
N ASP A 23 -23.36 -1.91 -7.51
CA ASP A 23 -22.98 -3.25 -7.02
C ASP A 23 -22.08 -3.18 -5.78
N GLU A 24 -21.18 -2.18 -5.70
CA GLU A 24 -20.07 -2.18 -4.74
C GLU A 24 -19.99 -0.93 -3.84
N ALA A 25 -20.61 0.20 -4.19
CA ALA A 25 -20.41 1.45 -3.43
C ALA A 25 -21.24 1.49 -2.14
N ALA A 26 -20.59 1.90 -1.05
CA ALA A 26 -21.26 2.16 0.24
C ALA A 26 -22.03 3.49 0.27
N VAL A 27 -21.82 4.36 -0.72
CA VAL A 27 -22.42 5.69 -0.82
C VAL A 27 -22.96 5.93 -2.23
N ARG A 28 -23.86 6.90 -2.38
CA ARG A 28 -24.34 7.33 -3.70
C ARG A 28 -23.20 7.95 -4.51
N VAL A 29 -22.93 7.39 -5.69
CA VAL A 29 -21.94 7.92 -6.64
C VAL A 29 -22.68 8.56 -7.82
N LEU A 30 -22.40 9.85 -8.08
CA LEU A 30 -22.97 10.61 -9.18
C LEU A 30 -21.84 11.01 -10.15
N PRO A 31 -21.69 10.35 -11.31
CA PRO A 31 -20.58 10.59 -12.20
C PRO A 31 -20.73 11.90 -12.99
N ILE A 32 -19.59 12.49 -13.32
CA ILE A 32 -19.45 13.63 -14.24
C ILE A 32 -18.86 13.06 -15.53
N GLY A 33 -19.30 13.55 -16.70
CA GLY A 33 -18.74 13.17 -17.99
C GLY A 33 -17.58 14.08 -18.42
N CYS A 34 -16.79 13.67 -19.42
CA CYS A 34 -15.79 14.56 -20.03
C CYS A 34 -16.45 15.70 -20.82
N VAL A 35 -15.78 16.84 -20.91
CA VAL A 35 -16.10 17.90 -21.89
C VAL A 35 -15.58 17.48 -23.26
N THR A 36 -14.38 16.93 -23.33
CA THR A 36 -13.74 16.50 -24.58
C THR A 36 -13.42 15.01 -24.63
N LYS A 37 -13.34 14.48 -25.85
CA LYS A 37 -12.92 13.09 -26.08
C LYS A 37 -11.55 12.87 -25.45
N GLN A 38 -11.46 11.84 -24.61
CA GLN A 38 -10.28 11.47 -23.85
C GLN A 38 -9.70 12.58 -22.96
N SER A 39 -10.49 13.62 -22.63
CA SER A 39 -10.03 14.78 -21.85
C SER A 39 -8.88 15.56 -22.52
N LYS A 40 -8.78 15.54 -23.86
CA LYS A 40 -7.66 16.11 -24.62
C LYS A 40 -7.82 17.58 -25.04
N GLY A 41 -8.98 18.20 -24.78
CA GLY A 41 -9.26 19.59 -25.14
C GLY A 41 -9.42 19.86 -26.65
N ALA A 42 -9.42 18.83 -27.51
CA ALA A 42 -9.37 18.97 -28.97
C ALA A 42 -10.76 18.89 -29.64
N GLU A 43 -11.62 17.98 -29.18
CA GLU A 43 -12.93 17.69 -29.76
C GLU A 43 -13.92 17.41 -28.63
N LEU A 44 -15.13 17.95 -28.70
CA LEU A 44 -16.17 17.70 -27.70
C LEU A 44 -16.51 16.21 -27.62
N ALA A 45 -16.77 15.74 -26.39
CA ALA A 45 -17.40 14.45 -26.17
C ALA A 45 -18.88 14.48 -26.61
N GLU A 46 -19.50 13.31 -26.71
CA GLU A 46 -20.94 13.20 -26.98
C GLU A 46 -21.76 13.56 -25.72
N MET A 47 -21.73 14.85 -25.34
CA MET A 47 -22.27 15.36 -24.08
C MET A 47 -23.77 15.07 -23.89
N GLY A 48 -24.53 15.04 -24.98
CA GLY A 48 -25.95 14.67 -24.95
C GLY A 48 -26.15 13.23 -24.49
N GLU A 49 -25.41 12.28 -25.08
CA GLU A 49 -25.46 10.86 -24.70
C GLU A 49 -24.99 10.65 -23.27
N LEU A 50 -23.94 11.36 -22.84
CA LEU A 50 -23.45 11.34 -21.46
C LEU A 50 -24.51 11.83 -20.46
N ALA A 51 -25.24 12.90 -20.80
CA ALA A 51 -26.35 13.40 -19.98
C ALA A 51 -27.47 12.37 -19.87
N GLU A 52 -27.87 11.75 -20.98
CA GLU A 52 -28.89 10.69 -21.02
C GLU A 52 -28.47 9.46 -20.21
N ALA A 53 -27.18 9.11 -20.24
CA ALA A 53 -26.60 8.01 -19.45
C ALA A 53 -26.54 8.32 -17.94
N GLY A 54 -26.72 9.58 -17.52
CA GLY A 54 -26.81 9.97 -16.12
C GLY A 54 -25.67 10.85 -15.60
N ALA A 55 -24.90 11.52 -16.46
CA ALA A 55 -23.93 12.52 -16.04
C ALA A 55 -24.60 13.69 -15.30
N ILE A 56 -24.03 14.13 -14.18
CA ILE A 56 -24.54 15.29 -13.41
C ILE A 56 -23.84 16.61 -13.75
N GLY A 57 -22.91 16.59 -14.70
CA GLY A 57 -22.09 17.71 -15.13
C GLY A 57 -21.00 17.24 -16.08
N PHE A 58 -20.19 18.18 -16.56
CA PHE A 58 -19.07 17.90 -17.46
C PHE A 58 -17.78 18.55 -16.98
N SER A 59 -16.66 17.84 -17.09
CA SER A 59 -15.34 18.36 -16.72
C SER A 59 -14.24 17.64 -17.50
N ASP A 60 -13.13 18.30 -17.79
CA ASP A 60 -11.89 17.63 -18.23
C ASP A 60 -10.83 17.61 -17.12
N ASP A 61 -11.27 17.73 -15.86
CA ASP A 61 -10.44 17.81 -14.66
C ASP A 61 -9.15 16.96 -14.69
N GLY A 62 -8.05 17.57 -14.27
CA GLY A 62 -6.68 17.14 -14.55
C GLY A 62 -6.12 17.62 -15.89
N ASN A 63 -6.96 18.07 -16.83
CA ASN A 63 -6.57 18.77 -18.06
C ASN A 63 -7.51 19.97 -18.32
N PRO A 64 -7.04 21.22 -18.20
CA PRO A 64 -7.88 22.38 -18.44
C PRO A 64 -8.40 22.43 -19.89
N VAL A 65 -9.65 22.86 -20.09
CA VAL A 65 -10.18 23.11 -21.45
C VAL A 65 -9.59 24.43 -21.98
N VAL A 66 -8.42 24.36 -22.62
CA VAL A 66 -7.65 25.55 -23.05
C VAL A 66 -8.30 26.29 -24.22
N ASN A 67 -8.88 25.56 -25.18
CA ASN A 67 -9.42 26.18 -26.39
C ASN A 67 -10.73 26.92 -26.08
N SER A 68 -10.71 28.25 -26.18
CA SER A 68 -11.86 29.11 -25.89
C SER A 68 -13.10 28.78 -26.73
N ASN A 69 -12.93 28.31 -27.98
CA ASN A 69 -14.08 27.90 -28.81
C ASN A 69 -14.68 26.58 -28.33
N ILE A 70 -13.86 25.60 -27.93
CA ILE A 70 -14.35 24.35 -27.33
C ILE A 70 -15.11 24.65 -26.03
N MET A 71 -14.54 25.47 -25.14
CA MET A 71 -15.20 25.88 -23.91
C MET A 71 -16.53 26.62 -24.21
N ARG A 72 -16.54 27.54 -25.18
CA ARG A 72 -17.76 28.24 -25.61
C ARG A 72 -18.84 27.28 -26.12
N GLN A 73 -18.45 26.29 -26.92
CA GLN A 73 -19.38 25.26 -27.40
C GLN A 73 -19.89 24.39 -26.25
N ALA A 74 -19.01 23.94 -25.35
CA ALA A 74 -19.39 23.17 -24.16
C ALA A 74 -20.38 23.94 -23.28
N LEU A 75 -20.16 25.24 -23.04
CA LEU A 75 -21.10 26.09 -22.31
C LEU A 75 -22.43 26.28 -23.05
N SER A 76 -22.42 26.29 -24.38
CA SER A 76 -23.66 26.31 -25.18
C SER A 76 -24.45 25.01 -24.99
N TYR A 77 -23.78 23.84 -24.99
CA TYR A 77 -24.41 22.55 -24.65
C TYR A 77 -24.91 22.52 -23.21
N SER A 78 -24.14 23.05 -22.26
CA SER A 78 -24.54 23.19 -20.85
C SER A 78 -25.85 23.96 -20.70
N SER A 79 -26.03 25.04 -21.47
CA SER A 79 -27.27 25.82 -21.48
C SER A 79 -28.47 24.97 -21.93
N ALA A 80 -28.31 24.20 -23.01
CA ALA A 80 -29.35 23.34 -23.56
C ALA A 80 -29.69 22.14 -22.65
N LEU A 81 -28.67 21.51 -22.04
CA LEU A 81 -28.82 20.33 -21.18
C LEU A 81 -29.18 20.68 -19.73
N GLY A 82 -28.94 21.92 -19.31
CA GLY A 82 -29.15 22.37 -17.92
C GLY A 82 -28.10 21.87 -16.91
N LEU A 83 -27.05 21.21 -17.39
CA LEU A 83 -25.96 20.62 -16.60
C LEU A 83 -24.72 21.55 -16.57
N PRO A 84 -23.97 21.62 -15.47
CA PRO A 84 -22.81 22.52 -15.34
C PRO A 84 -21.58 22.02 -16.12
N ILE A 85 -20.79 22.97 -16.63
CA ILE A 85 -19.37 22.77 -16.94
C ILE A 85 -18.56 23.11 -15.70
N ILE A 86 -17.84 22.13 -15.17
CA ILE A 86 -16.94 22.24 -14.02
C ILE A 86 -15.53 22.27 -14.58
N ASN A 87 -14.84 23.41 -14.48
CA ASN A 87 -13.51 23.54 -15.05
C ASN A 87 -12.44 23.59 -13.96
N HIS A 88 -11.39 22.80 -14.16
CA HIS A 88 -10.10 22.96 -13.48
C HIS A 88 -9.38 24.12 -14.17
N CYS A 89 -9.38 25.30 -13.53
CA CYS A 89 -8.89 26.53 -14.14
C CYS A 89 -7.38 26.68 -14.02
N GLU A 90 -6.69 26.43 -15.13
CA GLU A 90 -5.23 26.50 -15.16
C GLU A 90 -4.74 26.82 -16.58
N GLU A 91 -4.03 27.92 -16.76
CA GLU A 91 -3.41 28.30 -18.02
C GLU A 91 -2.08 27.54 -18.20
N PRO A 92 -1.98 26.57 -19.13
CA PRO A 92 -0.81 25.68 -19.21
C PRO A 92 0.50 26.40 -19.47
N SER A 93 0.47 27.54 -20.20
CA SER A 93 1.67 28.32 -20.46
C SER A 93 2.29 28.94 -19.20
N LEU A 94 1.49 29.16 -18.16
CA LEU A 94 1.93 29.67 -16.86
C LEU A 94 2.18 28.54 -15.85
N PHE A 95 1.43 27.44 -15.95
CA PHE A 95 1.60 26.28 -15.09
C PHE A 95 2.82 25.42 -15.43
N HIS A 96 3.23 25.37 -16.71
CA HIS A 96 4.20 24.39 -17.20
C HIS A 96 5.48 24.29 -16.34
N GLY A 97 5.68 23.12 -15.72
CA GLY A 97 6.86 22.80 -14.90
C GLY A 97 6.83 23.39 -13.49
N GLY A 98 5.76 24.08 -13.09
CA GLY A 98 5.54 24.49 -11.70
C GLY A 98 5.17 23.30 -10.81
N SER A 99 5.50 23.36 -9.53
CA SER A 99 5.21 22.28 -8.57
C SER A 99 4.57 22.74 -7.26
N MET A 100 4.48 24.06 -7.04
CA MET A 100 3.87 24.68 -5.87
C MET A 100 3.49 26.13 -6.20
N ASN A 101 2.93 26.87 -5.24
CA ASN A 101 2.62 28.29 -5.40
C ASN A 101 3.88 29.11 -5.73
N GLU A 102 3.76 30.09 -6.62
CA GLU A 102 4.82 31.08 -6.86
C GLU A 102 4.77 32.14 -5.77
N GLY A 103 5.78 32.14 -4.90
CA GLY A 103 5.85 33.07 -3.77
C GLY A 103 7.18 33.02 -3.05
N TRP A 104 7.18 33.46 -1.79
CA TRP A 104 8.37 33.44 -0.96
C TRP A 104 8.91 32.02 -0.73
N ILE A 105 8.03 31.05 -0.47
CA ILE A 105 8.43 29.67 -0.14
C ILE A 105 9.08 28.97 -1.35
N SER A 106 8.52 29.11 -2.55
CA SER A 106 9.09 28.51 -3.76
C SER A 106 10.47 29.07 -4.09
N ASN A 107 10.64 30.39 -3.95
CA ASN A 107 11.94 31.05 -4.14
C ASN A 107 12.97 30.55 -3.12
N ARG A 108 12.55 30.38 -1.85
CA ARG A 108 13.41 29.87 -0.78
C ARG A 108 13.84 28.42 -1.00
N LEU A 109 12.95 27.58 -1.52
CA LEU A 109 13.24 26.16 -1.81
C LEU A 109 13.89 25.95 -3.18
N GLY A 110 13.99 26.98 -4.02
CA GLY A 110 14.47 26.83 -5.40
C GLY A 110 13.55 25.96 -6.27
N ILE A 111 12.26 25.90 -5.95
CA ILE A 111 11.25 25.15 -6.70
C ILE A 111 10.53 26.13 -7.63
N LYS A 112 10.28 25.70 -8.87
CA LYS A 112 9.48 26.51 -9.80
C LYS A 112 8.04 26.64 -9.29
N GLY A 113 7.61 27.87 -9.05
CA GLY A 113 6.26 28.20 -8.62
C GLY A 113 5.26 28.28 -9.76
N ILE A 114 3.98 28.28 -9.40
CA ILE A 114 2.81 28.47 -10.27
C ILE A 114 2.16 29.79 -9.84
N PRO A 115 2.13 30.82 -10.71
CA PRO A 115 1.57 32.12 -10.35
C PRO A 115 0.06 32.08 -10.22
N ASN A 116 -0.51 32.98 -9.41
CA ASN A 116 -1.97 33.15 -9.27
C ASN A 116 -2.65 33.43 -10.62
N SER A 117 -1.96 34.11 -11.53
CA SER A 117 -2.46 34.39 -12.89
C SER A 117 -2.75 33.15 -13.72
N ALA A 118 -2.17 31.98 -13.39
CA ALA A 118 -2.49 30.72 -14.05
C ALA A 118 -3.97 30.33 -13.85
N GLU A 119 -4.53 30.59 -12.68
CA GLU A 119 -5.95 30.35 -12.38
C GLU A 119 -6.81 31.52 -12.86
N ASP A 120 -6.43 32.75 -12.51
CA ASP A 120 -7.23 33.96 -12.72
C ASP A 120 -7.63 34.18 -14.20
N ILE A 121 -6.69 33.97 -15.12
CA ILE A 121 -6.91 34.21 -16.56
C ILE A 121 -7.99 33.27 -17.10
N MET A 122 -7.94 32.00 -16.70
CA MET A 122 -8.90 31.01 -17.17
C MET A 122 -10.28 31.23 -16.56
N VAL A 123 -10.35 31.61 -15.28
CA VAL A 123 -11.60 32.02 -14.62
C VAL A 123 -12.23 33.23 -15.32
N ALA A 124 -11.44 34.27 -15.64
CA ALA A 124 -11.92 35.45 -16.34
C ALA A 124 -12.48 35.11 -17.73
N ARG A 125 -11.76 34.27 -18.49
CA ARG A 125 -12.19 33.77 -19.80
C ARG A 125 -13.53 33.05 -19.69
N ASP A 126 -13.65 32.11 -18.76
CA ASP A 126 -14.82 31.25 -18.65
C ASP A 126 -16.05 31.99 -18.15
N ILE A 127 -15.89 32.96 -17.25
CA ILE A 127 -16.97 33.88 -16.86
C ILE A 127 -17.48 34.64 -18.10
N ASN A 128 -16.59 35.17 -18.93
CA ASN A 128 -16.99 35.90 -20.14
C ASN A 128 -17.77 35.00 -21.13
N LEU A 129 -17.32 33.76 -21.32
CA LEU A 129 -18.00 32.78 -22.17
C LEU A 129 -19.33 32.32 -21.58
N ALA A 130 -19.42 32.16 -20.26
CA ALA A 130 -20.65 31.80 -19.57
C ALA A 130 -21.69 32.93 -19.66
N GLU A 131 -21.26 34.19 -19.63
CA GLU A 131 -22.13 35.34 -19.87
C GLU A 131 -22.71 35.31 -21.29
N LEU A 132 -21.84 35.07 -22.29
CA LEU A 132 -22.25 35.03 -23.69
C LEU A 132 -23.25 33.92 -24.00
N THR A 133 -23.05 32.74 -23.41
CA THR A 133 -23.79 31.51 -23.77
C THR A 133 -24.98 31.23 -22.85
N GLY A 134 -25.02 31.83 -21.66
CA GLY A 134 -25.95 31.47 -20.60
C GLY A 134 -25.71 30.08 -19.98
N GLY A 135 -24.64 29.39 -20.40
CA GLY A 135 -24.24 28.09 -19.86
C GLY A 135 -23.92 28.15 -18.38
N ARG A 136 -24.09 27.03 -17.68
CA ARG A 136 -23.77 26.93 -16.25
C ARG A 136 -22.28 26.65 -16.09
N TYR A 137 -21.57 27.59 -15.48
CA TYR A 137 -20.14 27.50 -15.23
C TYR A 137 -19.86 27.33 -13.73
N HIS A 138 -19.00 26.37 -13.41
CA HIS A 138 -18.54 26.11 -12.06
C HIS A 138 -17.00 26.13 -12.01
N VAL A 139 -16.45 26.99 -11.18
CA VAL A 139 -15.01 27.07 -10.91
C VAL A 139 -14.67 25.98 -9.88
N ALA A 140 -13.91 24.96 -10.29
CA ALA A 140 -13.43 23.93 -9.37
C ALA A 140 -12.37 24.51 -8.43
N HIS A 141 -12.36 24.02 -7.18
CA HIS A 141 -11.32 24.22 -6.16
C HIS A 141 -10.59 25.59 -6.22
N LEU A 142 -11.34 26.69 -6.08
CA LEU A 142 -10.82 28.06 -6.13
C LEU A 142 -9.68 28.25 -5.12
N SER A 143 -8.61 28.94 -5.50
CA SER A 143 -7.43 29.08 -4.63
C SER A 143 -6.81 30.48 -4.58
N THR A 144 -7.17 31.40 -5.48
CA THR A 144 -6.61 32.77 -5.49
C THR A 144 -7.63 33.84 -5.08
N ALA A 145 -7.16 34.90 -4.42
CA ALA A 145 -7.96 36.09 -4.15
C ALA A 145 -8.42 36.80 -5.45
N GLY A 146 -7.61 36.73 -6.51
CA GLY A 146 -7.92 37.30 -7.82
C GLY A 146 -9.12 36.62 -8.51
N ALA A 147 -9.11 35.28 -8.56
CA ALA A 147 -10.21 34.50 -9.11
C ALA A 147 -11.49 34.67 -8.27
N LEU A 148 -11.38 34.76 -6.94
CA LEU A 148 -12.52 35.07 -6.07
C LEU A 148 -13.16 36.41 -6.43
N GLU A 149 -12.36 37.45 -6.64
CA GLU A 149 -12.86 38.77 -7.02
C GLU A 149 -13.55 38.75 -8.39
N LEU A 150 -13.05 37.96 -9.34
CA LEU A 150 -13.69 37.76 -10.63
C LEU A 150 -15.07 37.11 -10.47
N VAL A 151 -15.18 36.06 -9.64
CA VAL A 151 -16.46 35.40 -9.34
C VAL A 151 -17.41 36.35 -8.62
N ARG A 152 -16.93 37.15 -7.65
CA ARG A 152 -17.72 38.17 -6.95
C ARG A 152 -18.35 39.15 -7.92
N ARG A 153 -17.55 39.75 -8.81
CA ARG A 153 -18.03 40.69 -9.82
C ARG A 153 -19.02 40.07 -10.79
N ALA A 154 -18.82 38.82 -11.19
CA ALA A 154 -19.79 38.09 -12.01
C ALA A 154 -21.15 37.98 -11.32
N LYS A 155 -21.15 37.61 -10.02
CA LYS A 155 -22.38 37.50 -9.22
C LYS A 155 -23.05 38.85 -8.99
N GLU A 156 -22.29 39.92 -8.74
CA GLU A 156 -22.80 41.29 -8.60
C GLU A 156 -23.47 41.80 -9.89
N ARG A 157 -23.00 41.36 -11.06
CA ARG A 157 -23.64 41.60 -12.36
C ARG A 157 -24.90 40.75 -12.60
N GLY A 158 -25.28 39.91 -11.64
CA GLY A 158 -26.48 39.07 -11.71
C GLY A 158 -26.27 37.71 -12.39
N MET A 159 -25.03 37.28 -12.62
CA MET A 159 -24.73 36.00 -13.26
C MET A 159 -24.96 34.81 -12.32
N LYS A 160 -26.22 34.37 -12.20
CA LYS A 160 -26.61 33.21 -11.37
C LYS A 160 -26.11 31.86 -11.92
N ASN A 161 -25.59 31.84 -13.13
CA ASN A 161 -25.02 30.67 -13.79
C ASN A 161 -23.53 30.46 -13.49
N VAL A 162 -22.88 31.36 -12.75
CA VAL A 162 -21.48 31.22 -12.29
C VAL A 162 -21.48 30.84 -10.83
N THR A 163 -20.80 29.73 -10.52
CA THR A 163 -20.64 29.21 -9.17
C THR A 163 -19.19 28.80 -8.93
N ALA A 164 -18.78 28.67 -7.68
CA ALA A 164 -17.44 28.23 -7.30
C ALA A 164 -17.47 27.32 -6.07
N GLU A 165 -16.50 26.43 -5.99
CA GLU A 165 -16.21 25.63 -4.81
C GLU A 165 -14.81 25.93 -4.26
N VAL A 166 -14.58 25.56 -3.01
CA VAL A 166 -13.27 25.60 -2.37
C VAL A 166 -13.03 24.30 -1.61
N THR A 167 -11.77 23.92 -1.46
CA THR A 167 -11.39 22.70 -0.76
C THR A 167 -11.09 22.94 0.72
N PRO A 168 -11.21 21.91 1.58
CA PRO A 168 -10.82 22.02 2.99
C PRO A 168 -9.36 22.47 3.16
N HIS A 169 -8.44 21.90 2.38
CA HIS A 169 -7.01 22.20 2.52
C HIS A 169 -6.66 23.62 2.07
N HIS A 170 -7.37 24.20 1.10
CA HIS A 170 -7.23 25.61 0.72
C HIS A 170 -7.87 26.60 1.71
N LEU A 171 -8.67 26.11 2.68
CA LEU A 171 -9.21 26.92 3.77
C LEU A 171 -8.40 26.82 5.06
N THR A 172 -7.51 25.84 5.17
CA THR A 172 -6.82 25.53 6.44
C THR A 172 -5.30 25.47 6.35
N LEU A 173 -4.72 25.41 5.15
CA LEU A 173 -3.29 25.28 4.93
C LEU A 173 -2.79 26.34 3.93
N THR A 174 -1.51 26.68 4.06
CA THR A 174 -0.78 27.56 3.15
C THR A 174 0.40 26.81 2.51
N ASP A 175 1.08 27.45 1.56
CA ASP A 175 2.30 26.94 0.93
C ASP A 175 3.44 26.61 1.92
N GLU A 176 3.40 27.14 3.14
CA GLU A 176 4.32 26.77 4.22
C GLU A 176 4.23 25.29 4.61
N ALA A 177 3.13 24.59 4.32
CA ALA A 177 2.99 23.16 4.60
C ALA A 177 4.10 22.32 3.92
N ILE A 178 4.68 22.81 2.82
CA ILE A 178 5.78 22.17 2.08
C ILE A 178 7.09 22.16 2.88
N LEU A 179 7.22 23.00 3.91
CA LEU A 179 8.36 22.99 4.83
C LEU A 179 8.33 21.79 5.81
N GLY A 180 7.24 21.01 5.79
CA GLY A 180 7.06 19.79 6.57
C GLY A 180 6.87 20.03 8.06
N ARG A 181 6.75 18.95 8.84
CA ARG A 181 6.73 18.97 10.31
C ARG A 181 7.99 18.34 10.88
N THR A 182 8.51 18.87 11.98
CA THR A 182 9.63 18.24 12.70
C THR A 182 9.18 17.01 13.48
N ALA A 183 10.13 16.19 13.93
CA ALA A 183 9.86 14.92 14.62
C ALA A 183 9.06 15.06 15.94
N ASP A 184 9.03 16.26 16.53
CA ASP A 184 8.23 16.59 17.72
C ASP A 184 6.80 17.04 17.39
N GLY A 185 6.41 16.99 16.11
CA GLY A 185 5.08 17.38 15.64
C GLY A 185 4.86 18.88 15.51
N SER A 186 5.86 19.71 15.80
CA SER A 186 5.77 21.14 15.52
C SER A 186 5.89 21.41 14.02
N ASN A 187 5.27 22.50 13.54
CA ASN A 187 5.47 22.94 12.16
C ASN A 187 6.97 23.11 11.94
N GLY A 188 7.47 22.64 10.79
CA GLY A 188 8.87 22.79 10.39
C GLY A 188 9.33 24.25 10.44
N SER A 189 10.60 24.50 10.10
CA SER A 189 11.16 25.85 10.09
C SER A 189 10.15 26.86 9.55
N GLY A 190 9.71 27.84 10.35
CA GLY A 190 8.79 28.87 9.85
C GLY A 190 9.34 29.56 8.61
N ALA A 191 8.52 30.36 7.92
CA ALA A 191 8.87 31.00 6.64
C ALA A 191 10.27 31.68 6.60
N TYR A 192 10.83 32.09 7.73
CA TYR A 192 12.14 32.74 7.84
C TYR A 192 13.21 31.98 8.66
N ALA A 193 12.89 30.80 9.21
CA ALA A 193 13.85 29.99 9.98
C ALA A 193 14.77 29.17 9.04
N PRO A 194 15.89 28.60 9.50
CA PRO A 194 16.73 27.71 8.69
C PRO A 194 15.98 26.46 8.23
N LEU A 195 16.16 26.02 6.96
CA LEU A 195 15.52 24.80 6.45
C LEU A 195 15.92 23.56 7.28
N THR A 196 14.97 22.67 7.51
CA THR A 196 15.19 21.37 8.16
C THR A 196 15.16 20.24 7.15
N SER A 197 15.52 19.02 7.58
CA SER A 197 15.38 17.81 6.77
C SER A 197 13.92 17.42 6.48
N ALA A 198 12.94 18.08 7.10
CA ALA A 198 11.51 17.86 6.84
C ALA A 198 10.98 18.68 5.65
N ALA A 199 11.74 19.66 5.14
CA ALA A 199 11.33 20.44 3.98
C ALA A 199 11.13 19.55 2.74
N TYR A 200 10.41 20.08 1.74
CA TYR A 200 10.00 19.35 0.54
C TYR A 200 8.95 18.27 0.83
N ASP A 201 8.03 18.53 1.75
CA ASP A 201 6.95 17.60 2.06
C ASP A 201 6.01 17.44 0.87
N THR A 202 6.18 16.34 0.15
CA THR A 202 5.41 16.01 -1.05
C THR A 202 3.94 15.75 -0.74
N THR A 203 3.58 15.47 0.52
CA THR A 203 2.19 15.33 0.94
C THR A 203 1.45 16.66 0.96
N ALA A 204 2.14 17.80 0.87
CA ALA A 204 1.54 19.12 0.66
C ALA A 204 1.39 19.50 -0.83
N LYS A 205 1.85 18.66 -1.77
CA LYS A 205 1.75 18.93 -3.21
C LYS A 205 0.36 18.59 -3.75
N VAL A 206 -0.41 19.63 -4.08
CA VAL A 206 -1.80 19.60 -4.61
C VAL A 206 -1.94 20.54 -5.80
N ASN A 207 -2.99 20.35 -6.62
CA ASN A 207 -3.29 21.23 -7.75
C ASN A 207 -4.77 21.68 -7.72
N PRO A 208 -5.09 22.98 -7.62
CA PRO A 208 -4.18 24.13 -7.51
C PRO A 208 -3.29 24.04 -6.26
N PRO A 209 -2.12 24.69 -6.27
CA PRO A 209 -1.22 24.62 -5.13
C PRO A 209 -1.79 25.38 -3.93
N LEU A 210 -1.46 24.90 -2.72
CA LEU A 210 -1.64 25.71 -1.51
C LEU A 210 -0.93 27.04 -1.70
N ARG A 211 -1.61 28.14 -1.40
CA ARG A 211 -1.13 29.52 -1.65
C ARG A 211 -0.72 30.22 -0.37
N GLU A 212 -0.43 31.51 -0.49
CA GLU A 212 -0.06 32.34 0.65
C GLU A 212 -1.25 32.54 1.62
N GLN A 213 -0.93 32.96 2.85
CA GLN A 213 -1.91 33.24 3.90
C GLN A 213 -3.02 34.19 3.44
N ALA A 214 -2.70 35.21 2.64
CA ALA A 214 -3.69 36.18 2.14
C ALA A 214 -4.73 35.54 1.21
N ASP A 215 -4.34 34.55 0.40
CA ASP A 215 -5.24 33.82 -0.49
C ASP A 215 -6.16 32.89 0.33
N MET A 216 -5.63 32.19 1.35
CA MET A 216 -6.43 31.37 2.27
C MET A 216 -7.47 32.22 3.03
N GLU A 217 -7.07 33.38 3.54
CA GLU A 217 -7.98 34.32 4.20
C GLU A 217 -9.06 34.85 3.25
N ALA A 218 -8.69 35.12 1.99
CA ALA A 218 -9.66 35.50 0.96
C ALA A 218 -10.67 34.38 0.70
N MET A 219 -10.24 33.11 0.65
CA MET A 219 -11.16 31.96 0.52
C MET A 219 -12.13 31.86 1.70
N ILE A 220 -11.64 32.00 2.93
CA ILE A 220 -12.49 31.99 4.14
C ILE A 220 -13.53 33.13 4.05
N GLN A 221 -13.10 34.34 3.69
CA GLN A 221 -13.98 35.48 3.53
C GLN A 221 -15.01 35.26 2.40
N GLY A 222 -14.57 34.71 1.26
CA GLY A 222 -15.43 34.37 0.13
C GLY A 222 -16.51 33.34 0.48
N LEU A 223 -16.21 32.40 1.38
CA LEU A 223 -17.18 31.44 1.90
C LEU A 223 -18.22 32.12 2.79
N ARG A 224 -17.80 33.02 3.69
CA ARG A 224 -18.67 33.79 4.60
C ARG A 224 -19.62 34.72 3.84
N ASP A 225 -19.08 35.41 2.83
CA ASP A 225 -19.86 36.36 2.03
C ASP A 225 -20.77 35.67 1.01
N GLY A 226 -20.70 34.34 0.90
CA GLY A 226 -21.51 33.55 -0.05
C GLY A 226 -21.04 33.68 -1.51
N VAL A 227 -19.87 34.25 -1.75
CA VAL A 227 -19.24 34.27 -3.09
C VAL A 227 -18.83 32.87 -3.50
N ILE A 228 -18.30 32.06 -2.58
CA ILE A 228 -18.06 30.63 -2.79
C ILE A 228 -19.34 29.87 -2.42
N ASP A 229 -19.82 29.02 -3.32
CA ASP A 229 -21.13 28.40 -3.20
C ASP A 229 -21.12 27.18 -2.27
N LEU A 230 -20.09 26.33 -2.37
CA LEU A 230 -20.01 25.05 -1.66
C LEU A 230 -18.55 24.66 -1.34
N ILE A 231 -18.40 23.64 -0.50
CA ILE A 231 -17.10 23.01 -0.20
C ILE A 231 -17.05 21.64 -0.88
N ALA A 232 -15.97 21.37 -1.62
CA ALA A 232 -15.70 20.09 -2.27
C ALA A 232 -14.28 19.63 -1.94
N THR A 233 -14.07 18.35 -1.65
CA THR A 233 -12.82 17.91 -1.01
C THR A 233 -11.63 17.79 -1.96
N ASP A 234 -11.90 17.67 -3.26
CA ASP A 234 -10.93 17.22 -4.28
C ASP A 234 -10.10 16.02 -3.80
N HIS A 235 -10.79 14.91 -3.50
CA HIS A 235 -10.13 13.73 -2.98
C HIS A 235 -9.35 13.03 -4.09
N ALA A 236 -8.02 13.23 -4.09
CA ALA A 236 -7.08 12.75 -5.10
C ALA A 236 -6.08 11.76 -4.47
N PRO A 237 -6.47 10.50 -4.25
CA PRO A 237 -5.62 9.49 -3.63
C PRO A 237 -4.48 9.04 -4.55
N HIS A 238 -3.26 9.00 -4.00
CA HIS A 238 -2.06 8.48 -4.67
C HIS A 238 -1.39 7.37 -3.88
N ASN A 239 -0.64 6.52 -4.59
CA ASN A 239 0.17 5.50 -3.93
C ASN A 239 1.35 6.18 -3.20
N ARG A 240 1.88 5.49 -2.19
CA ARG A 240 3.05 5.95 -1.43
C ARG A 240 4.24 6.27 -2.35
N THR A 241 4.49 5.43 -3.36
CA THR A 241 5.58 5.63 -4.33
C THR A 241 5.46 6.90 -5.15
N ASP A 242 4.23 7.35 -5.43
CA ASP A 242 3.97 8.56 -6.21
C ASP A 242 4.18 9.83 -5.38
N LYS A 243 4.27 9.69 -4.05
CA LYS A 243 4.51 10.78 -3.10
C LYS A 243 5.93 10.72 -2.51
N GLU A 244 6.48 9.55 -2.23
CA GLU A 244 7.84 9.38 -1.68
C GLU A 244 8.94 9.41 -2.76
N CYS A 245 8.96 10.50 -3.52
CA CYS A 245 9.99 10.79 -4.52
C CYS A 245 10.44 12.25 -4.40
N THR A 246 11.24 12.74 -5.34
CA THR A 246 11.60 14.16 -5.32
C THR A 246 10.36 15.02 -5.53
N PHE A 247 10.35 16.23 -4.96
CA PHE A 247 9.16 17.10 -4.97
C PHE A 247 8.64 17.40 -6.38
N HIS A 248 9.55 17.55 -7.35
CA HIS A 248 9.18 17.76 -8.75
C HIS A 248 8.46 16.54 -9.35
N GLU A 249 8.91 15.32 -9.04
CA GLU A 249 8.34 14.06 -9.55
C GLU A 249 7.04 13.67 -8.85
N ALA A 250 6.82 14.14 -7.61
CA ALA A 250 5.67 13.75 -6.82
C ALA A 250 4.35 14.11 -7.52
N ALA A 251 3.38 13.20 -7.46
CA ALA A 251 2.06 13.45 -8.01
C ALA A 251 1.34 14.56 -7.23
N PHE A 252 0.59 15.38 -7.94
CA PHE A 252 -0.33 16.36 -7.35
C PHE A 252 -1.56 15.64 -6.81
N GLY A 253 -1.95 15.96 -5.57
CA GLY A 253 -3.18 15.45 -4.96
C GLY A 253 -2.95 14.79 -3.61
N ILE A 254 -4.00 14.81 -2.78
CA ILE A 254 -4.02 14.27 -1.42
C ILE A 254 -5.38 13.61 -1.11
N SER A 255 -5.36 12.70 -0.13
CA SER A 255 -6.60 12.11 0.41
C SER A 255 -7.24 13.02 1.45
N THR A 256 -8.46 13.49 1.17
CA THR A 256 -9.17 14.46 2.03
C THR A 256 -10.53 14.02 2.58
N LEU A 257 -11.23 13.02 2.02
CA LEU A 257 -12.61 12.65 2.43
C LEU A 257 -12.74 12.40 3.94
N GLU A 258 -11.81 11.63 4.50
CA GLU A 258 -11.87 11.19 5.91
C GLU A 258 -11.45 12.29 6.90
N THR A 259 -10.77 13.33 6.42
CA THR A 259 -10.28 14.44 7.25
C THR A 259 -11.03 15.75 7.02
N ALA A 260 -11.86 15.84 5.98
CA ALA A 260 -12.48 17.08 5.53
C ALA A 260 -13.25 17.79 6.65
N LEU A 261 -14.14 17.08 7.35
CA LEU A 261 -14.90 17.68 8.45
C LEU A 261 -13.98 18.11 9.60
N GLY A 262 -13.02 17.27 10.00
CA GLY A 262 -12.10 17.59 11.09
C GLY A 262 -11.26 18.83 10.81
N GLN A 263 -10.77 19.00 9.57
CA GLN A 263 -10.05 20.20 9.13
C GLN A 263 -10.97 21.43 9.21
N LEU A 264 -12.17 21.34 8.66
CA LEU A 264 -13.11 22.48 8.62
C LEU A 264 -13.65 22.86 10.01
N MET A 265 -13.76 21.91 10.94
CA MET A 265 -14.13 22.20 12.32
C MET A 265 -13.09 23.10 13.03
N ALA A 266 -11.82 23.11 12.59
CA ALA A 266 -10.84 24.06 13.11
C ALA A 266 -11.25 25.53 12.83
N LEU A 267 -11.92 25.79 11.70
CA LEU A 267 -12.46 27.10 11.37
C LEU A 267 -13.67 27.46 12.23
N VAL A 268 -14.47 26.46 12.62
CA VAL A 268 -15.60 26.65 13.55
C VAL A 268 -15.08 26.94 14.96
N HIS A 269 -14.13 26.16 15.44
CA HIS A 269 -13.56 26.30 16.80
C HIS A 269 -12.76 27.59 16.96
N SER A 270 -12.10 28.08 15.90
CA SER A 270 -11.44 29.40 15.90
C SER A 270 -12.41 30.58 15.73
N GLY A 271 -13.68 30.33 15.42
CA GLY A 271 -14.70 31.37 15.17
C GLY A 271 -14.59 32.04 13.80
N ALA A 272 -13.83 31.46 12.87
CA ALA A 272 -13.70 31.97 11.51
C ALA A 272 -14.99 31.78 10.68
N ILE A 273 -15.71 30.67 10.90
CA ILE A 273 -17.03 30.39 10.32
C ILE A 273 -17.96 29.77 11.38
N ASP A 274 -19.27 29.84 11.17
CA ASP A 274 -20.25 29.20 12.04
C ASP A 274 -20.59 27.77 11.56
N LEU A 275 -20.94 26.90 12.51
CA LEU A 275 -21.29 25.51 12.22
C LEU A 275 -22.47 25.37 11.23
N PRO A 276 -23.57 26.15 11.32
CA PRO A 276 -24.65 26.08 10.34
C PRO A 276 -24.20 26.37 8.91
N LEU A 277 -23.34 27.38 8.70
CA LEU A 277 -22.76 27.66 7.38
C LEU A 277 -21.90 26.49 6.89
N LEU A 278 -21.03 25.94 7.73
CA LEU A 278 -20.22 24.77 7.38
C LEU A 278 -21.10 23.60 6.90
N ILE A 279 -22.12 23.24 7.69
CA ILE A 279 -23.04 22.16 7.35
C ILE A 279 -23.81 22.48 6.06
N GLU A 280 -24.30 23.71 5.87
CA GLU A 280 -24.94 24.14 4.63
C GLU A 280 -24.02 23.94 3.42
N LYS A 281 -22.77 24.39 3.52
CA LYS A 281 -21.78 24.34 2.43
C LYS A 281 -21.34 22.92 2.05
N MET A 282 -21.49 21.96 2.95
CA MET A 282 -21.19 20.54 2.70
C MET A 282 -22.44 19.68 2.38
N THR A 283 -23.66 20.21 2.54
CA THR A 283 -24.89 19.42 2.34
C THR A 283 -25.88 20.09 1.38
N LEU A 284 -26.56 21.13 1.83
CA LEU A 284 -27.64 21.79 1.12
C LEU A 284 -27.13 22.60 -0.10
N ALA A 285 -25.96 23.23 -0.01
CA ALA A 285 -25.41 24.00 -1.11
C ALA A 285 -24.98 23.12 -2.29
N PRO A 286 -24.26 21.99 -2.11
CA PRO A 286 -24.06 20.99 -3.17
C PRO A 286 -25.37 20.47 -3.77
N ALA A 287 -26.38 20.20 -2.95
CA ALA A 287 -27.71 19.77 -3.43
C ALA A 287 -28.36 20.83 -4.35
N ARG A 288 -28.32 22.12 -3.95
CA ARG A 288 -28.81 23.25 -4.76
C ARG A 288 -28.02 23.41 -6.05
N PHE A 289 -26.69 23.27 -6.00
CA PHE A 289 -25.84 23.28 -7.19
C PHE A 289 -26.24 22.17 -8.17
N LEU A 290 -26.47 20.96 -7.69
CA LEU A 290 -26.94 19.85 -8.52
C LEU A 290 -28.43 19.94 -8.90
N ARG A 291 -29.15 20.97 -8.41
CA ARG A 291 -30.60 21.15 -8.56
C ARG A 291 -31.40 19.92 -8.10
N ARG A 292 -30.95 19.30 -7.01
CA ARG A 292 -31.59 18.11 -6.40
C ARG A 292 -32.25 18.46 -5.08
N THR A 293 -33.35 17.77 -4.80
CA THR A 293 -34.13 17.94 -3.56
C THR A 293 -34.16 16.69 -2.69
N ASP A 294 -33.63 15.59 -3.22
CA ASP A 294 -33.58 14.27 -2.58
C ASP A 294 -32.26 14.01 -1.82
N ILE A 295 -31.35 15.00 -1.78
CA ILE A 295 -30.06 14.92 -1.09
C ILE A 295 -29.82 16.19 -0.27
N GLY A 296 -28.93 16.12 0.73
CA GLY A 296 -28.53 17.28 1.53
C GLY A 296 -29.67 17.86 2.37
N THR A 297 -30.63 17.03 2.78
CA THR A 297 -31.79 17.45 3.58
C THR A 297 -32.21 16.39 4.59
N LEU A 298 -32.75 16.84 5.73
CA LEU A 298 -33.35 16.00 6.77
C LEU A 298 -34.88 16.16 6.85
N LYS A 299 -35.50 16.66 5.77
CA LYS A 299 -36.95 16.81 5.70
C LYS A 299 -37.65 15.44 5.73
N GLN A 300 -38.80 15.38 6.40
CA GLN A 300 -39.63 14.18 6.41
C GLN A 300 -39.97 13.74 4.97
N GLY A 301 -39.74 12.45 4.68
CA GLY A 301 -39.98 11.86 3.36
C GLY A 301 -38.76 11.85 2.43
N ALA A 302 -37.65 12.50 2.80
CA ALA A 302 -36.38 12.39 2.06
C ALA A 302 -35.65 11.06 2.40
N PRO A 303 -34.70 10.62 1.55
CA PRO A 303 -33.79 9.52 1.88
C PRO A 303 -33.07 9.73 3.21
N ALA A 304 -32.85 8.63 3.95
CA ALA A 304 -32.20 8.65 5.26
C ALA A 304 -30.66 8.75 5.16
N ASP A 305 -30.17 9.70 4.37
CA ASP A 305 -28.74 9.99 4.22
C ASP A 305 -28.29 10.86 5.41
N ILE A 306 -27.94 10.21 6.53
CA ILE A 306 -27.67 10.84 7.82
C ILE A 306 -26.26 10.51 8.30
N THR A 307 -25.51 11.54 8.70
CA THR A 307 -24.23 11.40 9.41
C THR A 307 -24.37 11.94 10.82
N ILE A 308 -23.95 11.17 11.82
CA ILE A 308 -23.88 11.61 13.22
C ILE A 308 -22.45 12.05 13.49
N ILE A 309 -22.30 13.27 14.02
CA ILE A 309 -21.00 13.85 14.34
C ILE A 309 -20.98 14.25 15.82
N ASN A 310 -19.82 14.10 16.46
CA ASN A 310 -19.55 14.72 17.75
C ASN A 310 -18.55 15.87 17.52
N PRO A 311 -18.99 17.14 17.55
CA PRO A 311 -18.14 18.28 17.21
C PRO A 311 -16.98 18.50 18.19
N GLU A 312 -17.11 18.02 19.43
CA GLU A 312 -16.11 18.22 20.49
C GLU A 312 -15.08 17.08 20.57
N THR A 313 -15.14 16.08 19.67
CA THR A 313 -14.19 14.97 19.71
C THR A 313 -12.83 15.39 19.18
N GLU A 314 -11.83 15.38 20.05
CA GLU A 314 -10.43 15.47 19.67
C GLU A 314 -9.91 14.12 19.19
N TRP A 315 -9.16 14.12 18.09
CA TRP A 315 -8.50 12.93 17.57
C TRP A 315 -7.23 13.32 16.81
N VAL A 316 -6.31 12.37 16.69
CA VAL A 316 -5.10 12.52 15.90
C VAL A 316 -5.30 11.77 14.58
N VAL A 317 -5.04 12.46 13.47
CA VAL A 317 -5.13 11.85 12.13
C VAL A 317 -4.09 10.75 11.99
N ASP A 318 -4.57 9.52 11.85
CA ASP A 318 -3.77 8.33 11.59
C ASP A 318 -4.15 7.72 10.23
N THR A 319 -3.27 7.88 9.23
CA THR A 319 -3.54 7.36 7.88
C THR A 319 -3.50 5.84 7.81
N ALA A 320 -3.03 5.13 8.85
CA ALA A 320 -3.10 3.67 8.94
C ALA A 320 -4.56 3.17 9.06
N GLN A 321 -5.44 4.02 9.59
CA GLN A 321 -6.84 3.70 9.85
C GLN A 321 -7.77 4.14 8.72
N PHE A 322 -7.23 4.72 7.65
CA PHE A 322 -8.03 5.21 6.54
C PHE A 322 -8.67 4.05 5.78
N ALA A 323 -9.95 4.21 5.43
CA ALA A 323 -10.62 3.34 4.47
C ALA A 323 -10.08 3.59 3.04
N SER A 324 -9.57 4.79 2.76
CA SER A 324 -8.84 5.09 1.54
C SER A 324 -7.63 4.17 1.39
N LYS A 325 -7.38 3.71 0.18
CA LYS A 325 -6.21 2.88 -0.16
C LYS A 325 -4.92 3.69 -0.29
N ALA A 326 -5.00 5.02 -0.25
CA ALA A 326 -3.84 5.88 -0.31
C ALA A 326 -3.04 5.79 0.99
N MET A 327 -1.75 5.50 0.89
CA MET A 327 -0.80 5.45 2.02
C MET A 327 -1.24 4.57 3.21
N PRO A 328 -1.32 3.23 3.08
CA PRO A 328 -1.31 2.39 4.27
C PRO A 328 -0.01 2.66 5.05
N GLN A 329 -0.10 3.15 6.29
CA GLN A 329 1.08 3.32 7.13
C GLN A 329 1.63 1.94 7.49
N THR A 330 2.68 1.54 6.80
CA THR A 330 3.55 0.46 7.26
C THR A 330 4.58 1.07 8.20
N LYS A 331 4.63 0.58 9.45
CA LYS A 331 5.58 1.05 10.47
C LYS A 331 7.02 1.00 9.93
N PRO A 332 7.86 2.02 10.19
CA PRO A 332 9.28 1.94 9.87
C PRO A 332 9.90 0.70 10.52
N ALA A 333 10.76 0.01 9.77
CA ALA A 333 11.48 -1.15 10.26
C ALA A 333 12.92 -1.16 9.75
N HIS A 334 13.78 -1.89 10.46
CA HIS A 334 15.17 -2.05 10.11
C HIS A 334 15.57 -3.53 10.23
N LEU A 335 16.33 -4.02 9.26
CA LEU A 335 17.12 -5.24 9.43
C LEU A 335 18.51 -4.82 9.89
N VAL A 336 18.93 -5.28 11.07
CA VAL A 336 20.26 -5.08 11.62
C VAL A 336 21.00 -6.41 11.63
N LEU A 337 22.22 -6.42 11.12
CA LEU A 337 23.11 -7.60 11.12
C LEU A 337 24.12 -7.52 12.27
N GLU A 338 24.67 -8.66 12.69
CA GLU A 338 25.65 -8.76 13.78
C GLU A 338 26.90 -7.89 13.56
N ASP A 339 27.25 -7.58 12.30
CA ASP A 339 28.38 -6.74 11.95
C ASP A 339 28.05 -5.22 12.00
N GLY A 340 26.89 -4.86 12.53
CA GLY A 340 26.38 -3.49 12.67
C GLY A 340 25.70 -2.94 11.42
N SER A 341 25.63 -3.70 10.33
CA SER A 341 24.97 -3.24 9.10
C SER A 341 23.48 -3.08 9.29
N THR A 342 22.97 -1.91 8.91
CA THR A 342 21.55 -1.60 9.02
C THR A 342 20.94 -1.37 7.64
N TYR A 343 19.80 -1.99 7.40
CA TYR A 343 19.01 -1.82 6.18
C TYR A 343 17.60 -1.38 6.55
N ARG A 344 17.24 -0.15 6.16
CA ARG A 344 15.92 0.42 6.43
C ARG A 344 14.87 -0.12 5.45
N GLY A 345 13.66 -0.29 5.95
CA GLY A 345 12.49 -0.67 5.19
C GLY A 345 11.22 -0.40 5.98
N TYR A 346 10.18 -1.16 5.65
CA TYR A 346 8.85 -1.03 6.24
C TYR A 346 8.30 -2.38 6.66
N ALA A 347 7.72 -2.44 7.85
CA ALA A 347 7.12 -3.64 8.39
C ALA A 347 5.92 -4.09 7.53
N PHE A 348 5.86 -5.40 7.26
CA PHE A 348 4.69 -6.07 6.69
C PHE A 348 4.57 -7.46 7.34
N GLY A 349 3.45 -8.15 7.18
CA GLY A 349 3.14 -9.36 7.95
C GLY A 349 2.79 -9.05 9.41
N ALA A 350 3.23 -9.90 10.33
CA ALA A 350 3.09 -9.59 11.75
C ALA A 350 4.07 -8.46 12.08
N GLN A 351 3.55 -7.26 12.37
CA GLN A 351 4.34 -6.07 12.67
C GLN A 351 5.04 -6.17 14.05
N THR A 352 5.88 -7.18 14.21
CA THR A 352 6.59 -7.57 15.44
C THR A 352 8.10 -7.67 15.14
N SER A 353 8.93 -7.53 16.16
CA SER A 353 10.37 -7.77 16.03
C SER A 353 10.68 -9.27 15.89
N ALA A 354 11.75 -9.60 15.19
CA ALA A 354 12.22 -10.98 15.00
C ALA A 354 13.74 -11.05 15.00
N HIS A 355 14.29 -12.27 15.10
CA HIS A 355 15.72 -12.53 15.00
C HIS A 355 15.99 -13.90 14.38
N GLY A 356 17.19 -14.08 13.82
CA GLY A 356 17.63 -15.35 13.25
C GLY A 356 18.90 -15.22 12.43
N GLU A 357 19.45 -16.34 11.96
CA GLU A 357 20.55 -16.32 10.99
C GLU A 357 20.00 -15.79 9.66
N VAL A 358 20.62 -14.73 9.13
CA VAL A 358 20.19 -14.11 7.88
C VAL A 358 20.79 -14.88 6.71
N VAL A 359 19.90 -15.45 5.90
CA VAL A 359 20.27 -16.25 4.73
C VAL A 359 19.60 -15.70 3.48
N PHE A 360 20.22 -15.91 2.32
CA PHE A 360 19.63 -15.51 1.05
C PHE A 360 19.16 -16.71 0.23
N ALA A 361 18.06 -16.53 -0.50
CA ALA A 361 17.50 -17.54 -1.40
C ALA A 361 17.48 -17.04 -2.85
N THR A 362 18.07 -17.82 -3.76
CA THR A 362 18.19 -17.44 -5.17
C THR A 362 16.97 -17.79 -6.03
N SER A 363 15.97 -18.44 -5.44
CA SER A 363 14.76 -18.84 -6.14
C SER A 363 13.96 -17.61 -6.58
N MET A 364 13.50 -17.62 -7.84
CA MET A 364 12.61 -16.59 -8.38
C MET A 364 11.13 -16.87 -8.06
N THR A 365 10.80 -18.13 -7.79
CA THR A 365 9.46 -18.63 -7.45
C THR A 365 9.59 -19.60 -6.27
N GLY A 366 8.45 -20.07 -5.74
CA GLY A 366 8.42 -21.01 -4.63
C GLY A 366 8.64 -20.36 -3.26
N TYR A 367 8.19 -19.11 -3.09
CA TYR A 367 8.35 -18.40 -1.82
C TYR A 367 7.47 -18.99 -0.72
N GLN A 368 6.32 -19.57 -1.06
CA GLN A 368 5.44 -20.17 -0.07
C GLN A 368 6.05 -21.47 0.49
N GLU A 369 6.61 -22.29 -0.38
CA GLU A 369 7.33 -23.51 -0.06
C GLU A 369 8.57 -23.18 0.77
N MET A 370 9.27 -22.09 0.44
CA MET A 370 10.41 -21.58 1.21
C MET A 370 9.99 -21.10 2.61
N LEU A 371 8.88 -20.38 2.73
CA LEU A 371 8.35 -19.94 4.02
C LEU A 371 7.97 -21.13 4.90
N THR A 372 7.44 -22.19 4.31
CA THR A 372 6.97 -23.39 5.02
C THR A 372 8.00 -24.52 5.09
N ASP A 373 9.23 -24.29 4.63
CA ASP A 373 10.33 -25.25 4.67
C ASP A 373 11.01 -25.27 6.06
N PRO A 374 10.96 -26.37 6.82
CA PRO A 374 11.57 -26.45 8.15
C PRO A 374 13.09 -26.26 8.18
N SER A 375 13.77 -26.38 7.04
CA SER A 375 15.21 -26.13 6.93
C SER A 375 15.59 -24.67 7.20
N PHE A 376 14.62 -23.73 7.10
CA PHE A 376 14.80 -22.31 7.42
C PHE A 376 14.37 -21.95 8.85
N ALA A 377 14.07 -22.93 9.70
CA ALA A 377 13.72 -22.66 11.09
C ALA A 377 14.85 -21.91 11.79
N GLY A 378 14.52 -20.81 12.48
CA GLY A 378 15.52 -19.95 13.13
C GLY A 378 16.23 -18.98 12.18
N GLN A 379 15.83 -18.91 10.91
CA GLN A 379 16.48 -18.08 9.90
C GLN A 379 15.58 -16.94 9.42
N ILE A 380 16.19 -15.80 9.11
CA ILE A 380 15.55 -14.69 8.39
C ILE A 380 15.92 -14.84 6.92
N VAL A 381 14.92 -15.00 6.07
CA VAL A 381 15.15 -15.31 4.65
C VAL A 381 15.07 -14.05 3.79
N VAL A 382 16.08 -13.86 2.95
CA VAL A 382 16.25 -12.74 2.02
C VAL A 382 16.22 -13.26 0.57
N PRO A 383 15.09 -13.18 -0.15
CA PRO A 383 15.05 -13.56 -1.55
C PRO A 383 15.90 -12.61 -2.41
N THR A 384 16.64 -13.16 -3.37
CA THR A 384 17.40 -12.33 -4.31
C THR A 384 16.52 -11.73 -5.42
N TYR A 385 15.36 -12.33 -5.67
CA TYR A 385 14.39 -11.80 -6.63
C TYR A 385 13.59 -10.67 -5.96
N PRO A 386 13.44 -9.50 -6.61
CA PRO A 386 12.99 -8.29 -5.92
C PRO A 386 11.50 -8.30 -5.56
N LEU A 387 10.66 -9.00 -6.31
CA LEU A 387 9.21 -9.00 -6.13
C LEU A 387 8.73 -10.33 -5.54
N MET A 388 8.14 -10.30 -4.35
CA MET A 388 7.54 -11.47 -3.69
C MET A 388 6.02 -11.30 -3.57
N GLY A 389 5.28 -12.40 -3.43
CA GLY A 389 3.83 -12.36 -3.25
C GLY A 389 3.00 -12.18 -4.52
N ASN A 390 3.62 -12.11 -5.71
CA ASN A 390 2.95 -11.81 -6.98
C ASN A 390 1.94 -12.88 -7.44
N TYR A 391 2.06 -14.13 -7.00
CA TYR A 391 1.07 -15.19 -7.27
C TYR A 391 0.26 -15.59 -6.02
N GLY A 392 0.37 -14.81 -4.95
CA GLY A 392 -0.40 -14.99 -3.71
C GLY A 392 -0.01 -16.23 -2.92
N ILE A 393 -0.92 -16.65 -2.04
CA ILE A 393 -0.79 -17.83 -1.19
C ILE A 393 -1.96 -18.76 -1.44
N ASN A 394 -1.73 -20.07 -1.41
CA ASN A 394 -2.76 -21.08 -1.60
C ASN A 394 -2.61 -22.26 -0.64
N SER A 395 -3.67 -23.04 -0.45
CA SER A 395 -3.65 -24.20 0.46
C SER A 395 -2.84 -25.42 -0.01
N ARG A 396 -2.39 -25.47 -1.27
CA ARG A 396 -1.76 -26.66 -1.88
C ARG A 396 -0.24 -26.68 -1.73
N ASP A 397 0.41 -25.51 -1.81
CA ASP A 397 1.87 -25.38 -1.85
C ASP A 397 2.49 -25.25 -0.44
N ILE A 398 1.93 -25.99 0.52
CA ILE A 398 2.38 -26.02 1.91
C ILE A 398 3.36 -27.18 2.10
N GLU A 399 4.57 -26.91 2.57
CA GLU A 399 5.62 -27.92 2.76
C GLU A 399 5.79 -28.41 4.21
N SER A 400 5.14 -27.77 5.18
CA SER A 400 5.07 -28.27 6.55
C SER A 400 3.87 -27.67 7.31
N ARG A 401 3.69 -28.05 8.58
CA ARG A 401 2.53 -27.68 9.41
C ARG A 401 2.29 -26.18 9.67
N ARG A 402 3.29 -25.33 9.42
CA ARG A 402 3.24 -23.87 9.65
C ARG A 402 4.34 -23.16 8.86
N VAL A 403 4.36 -21.82 8.90
CA VAL A 403 5.53 -21.06 8.46
C VAL A 403 6.70 -21.31 9.42
N GLN A 404 7.89 -21.54 8.88
CA GLN A 404 9.07 -21.99 9.62
C GLN A 404 10.13 -20.90 9.76
N VAL A 405 10.19 -19.96 8.81
CA VAL A 405 11.14 -18.83 8.89
C VAL A 405 10.87 -17.97 10.12
N SER A 406 11.91 -17.39 10.71
CA SER A 406 11.76 -16.41 11.79
C SER A 406 11.37 -15.02 11.27
N GLY A 407 11.69 -14.72 10.01
CA GLY A 407 11.33 -13.46 9.38
C GLY A 407 11.61 -13.45 7.88
N PHE A 408 11.03 -12.47 7.18
CA PHE A 408 11.09 -12.38 5.73
C PHE A 408 11.46 -10.97 5.24
N VAL A 409 12.55 -10.87 4.47
CA VAL A 409 13.14 -9.58 4.06
C VAL A 409 13.07 -9.48 2.55
N VAL A 410 12.28 -8.55 2.02
CA VAL A 410 12.04 -8.42 0.58
C VAL A 410 12.33 -7.00 0.09
N ARG A 411 12.62 -6.88 -1.21
CA ARG A 411 12.70 -5.56 -1.84
C ARG A 411 11.30 -5.00 -2.02
N GLU A 412 10.39 -5.79 -2.55
CA GLU A 412 9.00 -5.43 -2.76
C GLU A 412 8.11 -6.65 -2.54
N HIS A 413 6.94 -6.43 -1.93
CA HIS A 413 5.88 -7.43 -1.88
C HIS A 413 4.66 -6.94 -2.66
N SER A 414 4.01 -7.85 -3.37
CA SER A 414 2.81 -7.55 -4.14
C SER A 414 1.61 -7.42 -3.21
N LEU A 415 0.94 -6.26 -3.28
CA LEU A 415 -0.32 -6.01 -2.57
C LEU A 415 -1.53 -6.67 -3.25
N ARG A 416 -1.38 -7.05 -4.52
CA ARG A 416 -2.44 -7.63 -5.34
C ARG A 416 -1.89 -8.82 -6.13
N PRO A 417 -1.93 -10.04 -5.55
CA PRO A 417 -1.51 -11.22 -6.28
C PRO A 417 -2.38 -11.47 -7.51
N SER A 418 -1.78 -12.02 -8.57
CA SER A 418 -2.46 -12.37 -9.81
C SER A 418 -2.22 -13.84 -10.14
N HIS A 419 -3.07 -14.69 -9.57
CA HIS A 419 -3.07 -16.13 -9.83
C HIS A 419 -4.43 -16.74 -9.51
N SER A 420 -4.94 -17.65 -10.33
CA SER A 420 -6.30 -18.22 -10.17
C SER A 420 -6.48 -19.05 -8.90
N MET A 421 -5.38 -19.56 -8.34
CA MET A 421 -5.38 -20.32 -7.08
C MET A 421 -5.06 -19.46 -5.85
N SER A 422 -4.89 -18.15 -5.99
CA SER A 422 -4.54 -17.28 -4.86
C SER A 422 -5.73 -17.09 -3.94
N ASP A 423 -5.61 -17.55 -2.69
CA ASP A 423 -6.62 -17.41 -1.64
C ASP A 423 -6.38 -16.15 -0.77
N MET A 424 -5.13 -15.72 -0.62
CA MET A 424 -4.75 -14.55 0.19
C MET A 424 -3.43 -13.91 -0.26
N THR A 425 -3.14 -12.71 0.24
CA THR A 425 -1.85 -12.02 0.00
C THR A 425 -0.74 -12.60 0.88
N LEU A 426 0.51 -12.39 0.46
CA LEU A 426 1.68 -12.73 1.27
C LEU A 426 1.67 -12.00 2.63
N ASP A 427 1.28 -10.73 2.64
CA ASP A 427 1.16 -9.91 3.84
C ASP A 427 0.17 -10.52 4.86
N ALA A 428 -1.04 -10.81 4.42
CA ALA A 428 -2.07 -11.44 5.26
C ALA A 428 -1.62 -12.81 5.80
N TYR A 429 -0.91 -13.60 4.98
CA TYR A 429 -0.42 -14.91 5.40
C TYR A 429 0.63 -14.81 6.51
N LEU A 430 1.64 -13.95 6.35
CA LEU A 430 2.66 -13.73 7.39
C LEU A 430 2.04 -13.15 8.66
N GLN A 431 1.04 -12.25 8.53
CA GLN A 431 0.31 -11.71 9.66
C GLN A 431 -0.44 -12.80 10.43
N SER A 432 -1.12 -13.71 9.72
CA SER A 432 -1.88 -14.81 10.34
C SER A 432 -1.01 -15.81 11.11
N GLU A 433 0.25 -15.97 10.70
CA GLU A 433 1.22 -16.89 11.29
C GLU A 433 2.15 -16.21 12.32
N GLY A 434 1.97 -14.91 12.57
CA GLY A 434 2.80 -14.17 13.53
C GLY A 434 4.25 -13.95 13.06
N ILE A 435 4.49 -13.90 11.74
CA ILE A 435 5.84 -13.80 11.15
C ILE A 435 6.17 -12.37 10.73
N ALA A 436 7.32 -11.89 11.18
CA ALA A 436 7.82 -10.55 10.87
C ALA A 436 8.29 -10.44 9.42
N GLY A 437 7.81 -9.44 8.70
CA GLY A 437 8.26 -9.08 7.37
C GLY A 437 8.82 -7.66 7.32
N ILE A 438 9.84 -7.44 6.48
CA ILE A 438 10.33 -6.10 6.12
C ILE A 438 10.44 -5.96 4.59
N SER A 439 9.83 -4.90 4.06
CA SER A 439 9.81 -4.56 2.63
C SER A 439 10.55 -3.24 2.35
N GLY A 440 10.87 -2.95 1.09
CA GLY A 440 11.62 -1.75 0.71
C GLY A 440 13.14 -1.89 0.84
N VAL A 441 13.62 -3.07 1.24
CA VAL A 441 15.03 -3.30 1.60
C VAL A 441 15.87 -3.60 0.36
N ASP A 442 17.11 -3.11 0.28
CA ASP A 442 18.05 -3.50 -0.77
C ASP A 442 18.56 -4.94 -0.55
N THR A 443 17.78 -5.92 -1.01
CA THR A 443 18.12 -7.34 -0.90
C THR A 443 19.38 -7.72 -1.68
N ARG A 444 19.78 -6.94 -2.71
CA ARG A 444 21.03 -7.18 -3.45
C ARG A 444 22.24 -6.80 -2.61
N ALA A 445 22.20 -5.66 -1.92
CA ALA A 445 23.26 -5.25 -1.01
C ALA A 445 23.45 -6.26 0.12
N ILE A 446 22.35 -6.73 0.73
CA ILE A 446 22.38 -7.79 1.75
C ILE A 446 22.98 -9.08 1.18
N THR A 447 22.48 -9.53 0.03
CA THR A 447 22.96 -10.77 -0.61
C THR A 447 24.47 -10.70 -0.91
N ARG A 448 24.96 -9.58 -1.44
CA ARG A 448 26.39 -9.38 -1.71
C ARG A 448 27.22 -9.45 -0.43
N ARG A 449 26.71 -8.87 0.66
CA ARG A 449 27.36 -8.87 1.95
C ARG A 449 27.45 -10.29 2.53
N LEU A 450 26.33 -11.00 2.59
CA LEU A 450 26.27 -12.39 3.06
C LEU A 450 27.15 -13.32 2.21
N ARG A 451 27.26 -13.08 0.89
CA ARG A 451 28.20 -13.82 0.03
C ARG A 451 29.67 -13.53 0.32
N THR A 452 29.99 -12.35 0.82
CA THR A 452 31.40 -11.93 1.04
C THR A 452 31.87 -12.27 2.45
N GLN A 453 31.03 -12.02 3.44
CA GLN A 453 31.33 -12.15 4.87
C GLN A 453 30.85 -13.48 5.48
N GLY A 454 29.94 -14.19 4.79
CA GLY A 454 29.25 -15.36 5.34
C GLY A 454 27.87 -15.00 5.88
N VAL A 455 27.09 -16.04 6.21
CA VAL A 455 25.82 -15.88 6.93
C VAL A 455 26.09 -15.51 8.38
N MET A 456 25.20 -14.72 8.98
CA MET A 456 25.37 -14.10 10.29
C MET A 456 24.03 -13.91 10.97
N MET A 457 24.05 -13.68 12.29
CA MET A 457 22.83 -13.31 13.01
C MET A 457 22.33 -11.94 12.57
N GLY A 458 21.00 -11.77 12.60
CA GLY A 458 20.34 -10.49 12.37
C GLY A 458 19.01 -10.41 13.09
N ALA A 459 18.52 -9.17 13.22
CA ALA A 459 17.23 -8.86 13.83
C ALA A 459 16.44 -7.88 12.98
N ILE A 460 15.13 -8.12 12.90
CA ILE A 460 14.16 -7.14 12.41
C ILE A 460 13.70 -6.36 13.64
N GLY A 461 13.88 -5.04 13.59
CA GLY A 461 13.32 -4.09 14.55
C GLY A 461 12.20 -3.29 13.91
N VAL A 462 11.04 -3.24 14.57
CA VAL A 462 9.87 -2.49 14.13
C VAL A 462 9.63 -1.37 15.13
N ASP A 463 9.59 -0.12 14.64
CA ASP A 463 9.37 1.06 15.50
C ASP A 463 10.40 1.20 16.64
N GLU A 464 11.60 0.66 16.46
CA GLU A 464 12.74 0.75 17.37
C GLU A 464 14.00 1.23 16.65
N SER A 465 14.95 1.80 17.38
CA SER A 465 16.19 2.29 16.79
C SER A 465 17.11 1.12 16.37
N PRO A 466 17.97 1.30 15.35
CA PRO A 466 18.95 0.28 14.96
C PRO A 466 19.88 -0.12 16.11
N GLU A 467 20.24 0.82 16.99
CA GLU A 467 21.11 0.58 18.14
C GLU A 467 20.43 -0.30 19.19
N ALA A 468 19.14 -0.05 19.47
CA ALA A 468 18.35 -0.90 20.37
C ALA A 468 18.18 -2.32 19.78
N THR A 469 17.96 -2.40 18.47
CA THR A 469 17.85 -3.68 17.74
C THR A 469 19.16 -4.47 17.81
N LEU A 470 20.31 -3.80 17.66
CA LEU A 470 21.63 -4.42 17.74
C LEU A 470 21.93 -4.92 19.16
N ALA A 471 21.65 -4.12 20.19
CA ALA A 471 21.87 -4.52 21.58
C ALA A 471 21.09 -5.79 21.94
N ARG A 472 19.84 -5.91 21.47
CA ARG A 472 19.04 -7.14 21.63
C ARG A 472 19.64 -8.32 20.87
N LEU A 473 20.23 -8.09 19.70
CA LEU A 473 20.85 -9.13 18.88
C LEU A 473 22.07 -9.74 19.58
N GLU A 474 22.85 -8.94 20.32
CA GLU A 474 24.04 -9.40 21.05
C GLU A 474 23.73 -10.37 22.19
N GLU A 475 22.52 -10.34 22.74
CA GLU A 475 22.07 -11.26 23.80
C GLU A 475 21.56 -12.60 23.27
N ILE A 476 21.37 -12.73 21.95
CA ILE A 476 20.77 -13.91 21.32
C ILE A 476 21.85 -14.97 21.05
N PRO A 477 21.63 -16.25 21.41
CA PRO A 477 22.56 -17.32 21.08
C PRO A 477 22.83 -17.44 19.58
N ALA A 478 24.05 -17.86 19.22
CA ALA A 478 24.36 -18.10 17.82
C ALA A 478 23.51 -19.25 17.27
N TYR A 479 23.17 -19.17 15.98
CA TYR A 479 22.34 -20.19 15.31
C TYR A 479 22.90 -21.61 15.45
N GLY A 480 24.23 -21.75 15.46
CA GLY A 480 24.92 -23.05 15.60
C GLY A 480 24.84 -23.68 16.99
N ASP A 481 24.38 -22.94 18.00
CA ASP A 481 24.30 -23.41 19.39
C ASP A 481 22.91 -23.99 19.73
N LEU A 482 21.95 -23.91 18.81
CA LEU A 482 20.56 -24.30 19.02
C LEU A 482 20.18 -25.54 18.20
N ASP A 483 19.60 -26.54 18.87
CA ASP A 483 19.01 -27.71 18.22
C ASP A 483 17.61 -27.37 17.66
N PHE A 484 17.59 -26.81 16.44
CA PHE A 484 16.34 -26.52 15.73
C PHE A 484 15.59 -27.78 15.29
N VAL A 485 16.27 -28.93 15.16
CA VAL A 485 15.62 -30.21 14.80
C VAL A 485 14.57 -30.58 15.83
N ARG A 486 14.89 -30.45 17.13
CA ARG A 486 13.93 -30.67 18.23
C ARG A 486 12.72 -29.73 18.20
N GLN A 487 12.88 -28.53 17.62
CA GLN A 487 11.79 -27.56 17.52
C GLN A 487 10.84 -27.88 16.37
N VAL A 488 11.38 -28.38 15.25
CA VAL A 488 10.59 -28.60 14.02
C VAL A 488 10.00 -30.00 13.93
N THR A 489 10.66 -31.02 14.50
CA THR A 489 10.26 -32.43 14.40
C THR A 489 8.84 -32.70 14.88
N THR A 490 8.20 -33.72 14.31
CA THR A 490 6.90 -34.24 14.77
C THR A 490 6.96 -34.76 16.21
N LYS A 491 5.85 -34.60 16.94
CA LYS A 491 5.71 -35.06 18.33
C LYS A 491 5.51 -36.58 18.44
N SER A 492 4.91 -37.18 17.43
CA SER A 492 4.59 -38.61 17.39
C SER A 492 4.65 -39.13 15.96
N ALA A 493 4.77 -40.45 15.83
CA ALA A 493 4.71 -41.09 14.52
C ALA A 493 3.32 -40.91 13.88
N TYR A 494 3.29 -40.76 12.56
CA TYR A 494 2.03 -40.69 11.80
C TYR A 494 2.20 -41.28 10.39
N ASP A 495 1.11 -41.84 9.88
CA ASP A 495 1.06 -42.38 8.52
C ASP A 495 0.79 -41.28 7.51
N TRP A 496 1.39 -41.38 6.32
CA TRP A 496 1.17 -40.44 5.23
C TRP A 496 0.63 -41.14 3.99
N ASP A 497 -0.58 -40.76 3.58
CA ASP A 497 -1.27 -41.38 2.44
C ASP A 497 -1.58 -40.42 1.27
N SER A 498 -1.00 -39.20 1.28
CA SER A 498 -1.27 -38.21 0.23
C SER A 498 -0.19 -38.21 -0.88
N PRO A 499 -0.48 -38.69 -2.11
CA PRO A 499 0.47 -38.66 -3.23
C PRO A 499 0.51 -37.30 -3.93
N LEU A 500 1.42 -37.15 -4.90
CA LEU A 500 1.52 -35.98 -5.75
C LEU A 500 0.27 -35.82 -6.65
N TRP A 501 -0.16 -34.58 -6.86
CA TRP A 501 -1.18 -34.20 -7.85
C TRP A 501 -2.54 -34.88 -7.70
N GLN A 502 -2.91 -35.33 -6.49
CA GLN A 502 -4.20 -35.99 -6.22
C GLN A 502 -4.50 -37.18 -7.16
N LYS A 503 -3.47 -37.86 -7.67
CA LYS A 503 -3.65 -39.13 -8.39
C LYS A 503 -4.08 -40.22 -7.39
N PRO A 504 -4.85 -41.24 -7.80
CA PRO A 504 -5.09 -42.38 -6.93
C PRO A 504 -3.74 -42.97 -6.50
N ALA A 505 -3.59 -43.17 -5.20
CA ALA A 505 -2.34 -43.66 -4.65
C ALA A 505 -2.10 -45.09 -5.15
N PRO A 506 -0.90 -45.43 -5.65
CA PRO A 506 -0.58 -46.79 -6.06
C PRO A 506 -0.65 -47.74 -4.87
N GLU A 507 -0.90 -49.03 -5.17
CA GLU A 507 -0.83 -50.10 -4.17
C GLU A 507 0.52 -50.07 -3.45
N THR A 508 0.47 -50.26 -2.13
CA THR A 508 1.65 -50.23 -1.28
C THR A 508 2.45 -51.50 -1.46
N THR A 509 3.72 -51.36 -1.83
CA THR A 509 4.62 -52.50 -2.11
C THR A 509 5.76 -52.60 -1.11
N ARG A 510 6.16 -51.48 -0.49
CA ARG A 510 7.29 -51.37 0.44
C ARG A 510 6.99 -50.38 1.55
N ARG A 511 7.46 -50.64 2.76
CA ARG A 511 7.33 -49.75 3.91
C ARG A 511 8.59 -48.90 4.10
N VAL A 512 8.45 -47.59 4.04
CA VAL A 512 9.55 -46.64 4.26
C VAL A 512 9.23 -45.76 5.47
N LEU A 513 10.10 -45.80 6.47
CA LEU A 513 10.04 -44.92 7.63
C LEU A 513 10.87 -43.67 7.35
N VAL A 514 10.35 -42.49 7.70
CA VAL A 514 11.03 -41.21 7.48
C VAL A 514 11.28 -40.52 8.82
N SER A 515 12.54 -40.42 9.24
CA SER A 515 12.90 -39.65 10.44
C SER A 515 12.82 -38.16 10.13
N ASP A 516 11.93 -37.47 10.83
CA ASP A 516 11.61 -36.07 10.65
C ASP A 516 12.60 -35.17 11.40
N PHE A 517 13.67 -34.79 10.72
CA PHE A 517 14.62 -33.78 11.19
C PHE A 517 14.21 -32.34 10.83
N GLY A 518 13.05 -32.14 10.19
CA GLY A 518 12.71 -30.93 9.46
C GLY A 518 12.09 -31.27 8.11
N LEU A 519 11.11 -32.16 8.14
CA LEU A 519 10.56 -32.84 6.98
C LEU A 519 9.69 -31.94 6.11
N LYS A 520 10.02 -31.90 4.81
CA LYS A 520 9.16 -31.35 3.77
C LYS A 520 8.12 -32.37 3.34
N TYR A 521 6.85 -32.00 3.31
CA TYR A 521 5.77 -32.88 2.88
C TYR A 521 5.96 -33.40 1.44
N ASN A 522 6.62 -32.65 0.56
CA ASN A 522 6.92 -33.15 -0.78
C ASN A 522 7.75 -34.45 -0.78
N ILE A 523 8.62 -34.68 0.21
CA ILE A 523 9.36 -35.95 0.34
C ILE A 523 8.38 -37.11 0.56
N LEU A 524 7.42 -36.93 1.47
CA LEU A 524 6.39 -37.91 1.76
C LEU A 524 5.48 -38.15 0.55
N ARG A 525 5.05 -37.08 -0.14
CA ARG A 525 4.27 -37.16 -1.38
C ARG A 525 5.02 -37.95 -2.46
N MET A 526 6.32 -37.72 -2.62
CA MET A 526 7.17 -38.40 -3.60
C MET A 526 7.35 -39.90 -3.30
N LEU A 527 7.51 -40.28 -2.03
CA LEU A 527 7.60 -41.68 -1.61
C LEU A 527 6.25 -42.38 -1.79
N ARG A 528 5.15 -41.76 -1.36
CA ARG A 528 3.80 -42.32 -1.51
C ARG A 528 3.45 -42.53 -2.98
N SER A 529 3.80 -41.58 -3.85
CA SER A 529 3.60 -41.66 -5.30
C SER A 529 4.39 -42.79 -5.99
N ARG A 530 5.41 -43.36 -5.32
CA ARG A 530 6.19 -44.50 -5.80
C ARG A 530 5.68 -45.85 -5.28
N GLY A 531 4.56 -45.87 -4.57
CA GLY A 531 3.99 -47.12 -4.01
C GLY A 531 4.59 -47.51 -2.66
N CYS A 532 5.22 -46.58 -1.94
CA CYS A 532 5.63 -46.84 -0.56
C CYS A 532 4.45 -46.61 0.40
N GLU A 533 4.33 -47.45 1.41
CA GLU A 533 3.70 -47.11 2.69
C GLU A 533 4.67 -46.22 3.46
N VAL A 534 4.23 -45.04 3.89
CA VAL A 534 5.13 -44.01 4.42
C VAL A 534 4.71 -43.64 5.84
N ILE A 535 5.63 -43.80 6.79
CA ILE A 535 5.42 -43.44 8.20
C ILE A 535 6.48 -42.42 8.59
N ALA A 536 6.04 -41.21 8.97
CA ALA A 536 6.93 -40.20 9.51
C ALA A 536 7.15 -40.46 11.01
N MET A 537 8.41 -40.37 11.45
CA MET A 537 8.86 -40.67 12.81
C MET A 537 9.52 -39.44 13.43
N PRO A 538 9.35 -39.20 14.75
CA PRO A 538 10.10 -38.15 15.45
C PRO A 538 11.62 -38.30 15.28
N ALA A 539 12.35 -37.19 15.26
CA ALA A 539 13.82 -37.16 15.23
C ALA A 539 14.45 -37.95 16.39
N THR A 540 13.74 -38.04 17.51
CA THR A 540 14.16 -38.67 18.76
C THR A 540 13.79 -40.16 18.86
N ALA A 541 13.15 -40.73 17.85
CA ALA A 541 12.83 -42.16 17.81
C ALA A 541 14.10 -43.00 17.86
N SER A 542 14.13 -44.03 18.71
CA SER A 542 15.29 -44.91 18.82
C SER A 542 15.40 -45.87 17.62
N ALA A 543 16.57 -46.47 17.43
CA ALA A 543 16.77 -47.49 16.40
C ALA A 543 15.80 -48.67 16.58
N GLN A 544 15.48 -49.02 17.83
CA GLN A 544 14.56 -50.10 18.14
C GLN A 544 13.11 -49.73 17.75
N ASP A 545 12.67 -48.50 18.06
CA ASP A 545 11.32 -48.02 17.68
C ASP A 545 11.09 -48.07 16.16
N ILE A 546 12.16 -47.87 15.38
CA ILE A 546 12.15 -47.94 13.92
C ILE A 546 12.14 -49.40 13.45
N ILE A 547 13.00 -50.26 14.01
CA ILE A 547 13.09 -51.68 13.64
C ILE A 547 11.79 -52.44 13.96
N ASP A 548 11.17 -52.18 15.11
CA ASP A 548 9.94 -52.84 15.55
C ASP A 548 8.74 -52.62 14.61
N ARG A 549 8.83 -51.59 13.76
CA ARG A 549 7.83 -51.29 12.73
C ARG A 549 8.07 -52.04 11.41
N ASN A 550 9.10 -52.90 11.33
CA ASN A 550 9.46 -53.72 10.18
C ASN A 550 9.53 -52.94 8.84
N PRO A 551 10.31 -51.84 8.73
CA PRO A 551 10.50 -51.14 7.47
C PRO A 551 11.33 -51.94 6.46
N ASP A 552 11.08 -51.71 5.17
CA ASP A 552 11.98 -52.08 4.07
C ASP A 552 13.16 -51.11 3.92
N GLY A 553 13.04 -49.89 4.43
CA GLY A 553 14.09 -48.88 4.41
C GLY A 553 13.76 -47.65 5.26
N VAL A 554 14.79 -46.88 5.58
CA VAL A 554 14.69 -45.67 6.42
C VAL A 554 15.25 -44.47 5.66
N MET A 555 14.49 -43.39 5.61
CA MET A 555 14.91 -42.11 5.06
C MET A 555 15.13 -41.10 6.19
N LEU A 556 16.28 -40.43 6.19
CA LEU A 556 16.59 -39.33 7.09
C LEU A 556 16.34 -38.02 6.35
N SER A 557 15.36 -37.23 6.80
CA SER A 557 14.95 -36.00 6.13
C SER A 557 16.06 -34.92 6.17
N PRO A 558 15.97 -33.87 5.34
CA PRO A 558 16.73 -32.64 5.61
C PRO A 558 16.26 -32.03 6.93
N GLY A 559 17.00 -31.02 7.40
CA GLY A 559 16.62 -30.26 8.58
C GLY A 559 17.52 -29.04 8.80
N PRO A 560 17.12 -28.17 9.74
CA PRO A 560 17.87 -26.98 10.13
C PRO A 560 19.02 -27.32 11.08
N GLY A 561 19.86 -26.32 11.36
CA GLY A 561 20.88 -26.39 12.41
C GLY A 561 22.16 -27.14 12.06
N ASP A 562 22.92 -27.48 13.11
CA ASP A 562 24.24 -28.09 13.03
C ASP A 562 24.19 -29.59 13.34
N PRO A 563 24.67 -30.50 12.45
CA PRO A 563 24.73 -31.93 12.73
C PRO A 563 25.57 -32.29 13.96
N GLU A 564 26.49 -31.42 14.40
CA GLU A 564 27.27 -31.66 15.64
C GLU A 564 26.41 -31.67 16.90
N LEU A 565 25.21 -31.05 16.88
CA LEU A 565 24.27 -31.08 18.00
C LEU A 565 23.37 -32.33 18.03
N LEU A 566 23.48 -33.21 17.02
CA LEU A 566 22.53 -34.29 16.75
C LEU A 566 23.06 -35.67 17.10
N ASP A 567 23.80 -35.81 18.21
CA ASP A 567 24.39 -37.08 18.62
C ASP A 567 23.32 -38.18 18.84
N TYR A 568 22.13 -37.82 19.31
CA TYR A 568 21.01 -38.76 19.43
C TYR A 568 20.57 -39.35 18.06
N ALA A 569 20.58 -38.53 17.01
CA ALA A 569 20.25 -38.96 15.66
C ALA A 569 21.37 -39.83 15.06
N VAL A 570 22.62 -39.51 15.37
CA VAL A 570 23.81 -40.30 14.99
C VAL A 570 23.77 -41.68 15.64
N GLU A 571 23.51 -41.76 16.95
CA GLU A 571 23.40 -43.04 17.68
C GLU A 571 22.24 -43.90 17.15
N THR A 572 21.09 -43.27 16.87
CA THR A 572 19.98 -43.95 16.21
C THR A 572 20.39 -44.50 14.84
N THR A 573 21.08 -43.69 14.03
CA THR A 573 21.52 -44.10 12.68
C THR A 573 22.54 -45.24 12.73
N LYS A 574 23.50 -45.22 13.67
CA LYS A 574 24.43 -46.33 13.89
C LYS A 574 23.71 -47.64 14.19
N GLY A 575 22.63 -47.60 14.97
CA GLY A 575 21.81 -48.77 15.27
C GLY A 575 21.06 -49.36 14.07
N LEU A 576 20.86 -48.58 12.99
CA LEU A 576 20.16 -48.99 11.77
C LEU A 576 21.12 -49.48 10.66
N LEU A 577 22.33 -48.91 10.60
CA LEU A 577 23.32 -49.25 9.57
C LEU A 577 23.70 -50.74 9.63
N GLY A 578 23.75 -51.38 8.47
CA GLY A 578 24.02 -52.82 8.34
C GLY A 578 22.81 -53.73 8.64
N ARG A 579 21.70 -53.18 9.12
CA ARG A 579 20.42 -53.90 9.35
C ARG A 579 19.36 -53.54 8.31
N LEU A 580 19.27 -52.26 7.96
CA LEU A 580 18.29 -51.72 7.02
C LEU A 580 18.96 -50.82 5.97
N PRO A 581 18.40 -50.69 4.76
CA PRO A 581 18.78 -49.64 3.83
C PRO A 581 18.47 -48.26 4.42
N VAL A 582 19.49 -47.39 4.50
CA VAL A 582 19.37 -46.02 5.01
C VAL A 582 19.74 -45.02 3.92
N PHE A 583 18.92 -43.99 3.72
CA PHE A 583 19.18 -42.89 2.80
C PHE A 583 18.98 -41.55 3.48
N GLY A 584 19.94 -40.63 3.36
CA GLY A 584 19.88 -39.31 3.97
C GLY A 584 19.82 -38.18 2.95
N ILE A 585 19.10 -37.10 3.25
CA ILE A 585 19.04 -35.88 2.44
C ILE A 585 19.63 -34.73 3.25
N CYS A 586 20.60 -34.00 2.69
CA CYS A 586 21.23 -32.84 3.35
C CYS A 586 21.71 -33.17 4.78
N LEU A 587 21.08 -32.59 5.81
CA LEU A 587 21.35 -32.91 7.22
C LEU A 587 21.27 -34.41 7.51
N GLY A 588 20.26 -35.12 6.98
CA GLY A 588 20.16 -36.57 7.10
C GLY A 588 21.38 -37.29 6.52
N ASN A 589 21.97 -36.79 5.42
CA ASN A 589 23.20 -37.37 4.87
C ASN A 589 24.43 -37.06 5.74
N GLN A 590 24.49 -35.88 6.34
CA GLN A 590 25.55 -35.52 7.29
C GLN A 590 25.51 -36.42 8.53
N VAL A 591 24.31 -36.73 9.05
CA VAL A 591 24.12 -37.68 10.16
C VAL A 591 24.60 -39.08 9.78
N VAL A 592 24.32 -39.57 8.56
CA VAL A 592 24.89 -40.83 8.07
C VAL A 592 26.41 -40.77 8.02
N GLY A 593 26.99 -39.67 7.52
CA GLY A 593 28.43 -39.45 7.49
C GLY A 593 29.07 -39.52 8.88
N ARG A 594 28.49 -38.84 9.87
CA ARG A 594 28.93 -38.90 11.27
C ARG A 594 28.79 -40.30 11.87
N ALA A 595 27.71 -41.02 11.55
CA ALA A 595 27.48 -42.38 12.04
C ALA A 595 28.57 -43.37 11.58
N VAL A 596 29.18 -43.16 10.41
CA VAL A 596 30.31 -43.97 9.91
C VAL A 596 31.69 -43.39 10.26
N GLY A 597 31.76 -42.35 11.10
CA GLY A 597 33.01 -41.76 11.59
C GLY A 597 33.56 -40.58 10.77
N GLY A 598 32.77 -40.01 9.86
CA GLY A 598 33.11 -38.77 9.16
C GLY A 598 32.91 -37.52 10.02
N GLY A 599 33.75 -36.50 9.82
CA GLY A 599 33.54 -35.16 10.40
C GLY A 599 32.73 -34.24 9.49
N THR A 600 32.27 -33.10 10.01
CA THR A 600 31.53 -32.09 9.23
C THR A 600 32.22 -30.73 9.26
N PHE A 601 32.06 -29.91 8.21
CA PHE A 601 32.52 -28.52 8.21
C PHE A 601 31.54 -27.57 7.50
N LYS A 602 31.50 -26.31 7.95
CA LYS A 602 30.64 -25.26 7.35
C LYS A 602 31.26 -24.78 6.04
N LEU A 603 30.46 -24.76 4.97
CA LEU A 603 30.89 -24.18 3.70
C LEU A 603 31.00 -22.66 3.83
N LYS A 604 31.92 -22.07 3.08
CA LYS A 604 32.11 -20.62 3.01
C LYS A 604 30.89 -19.88 2.46
N PHE A 605 30.04 -20.54 1.67
CA PHE A 605 28.86 -19.96 1.02
C PHE A 605 27.63 -20.86 1.24
N GLY A 606 26.53 -20.26 1.70
CA GLY A 606 25.27 -20.94 2.00
C GLY A 606 25.17 -21.47 3.44
N SER A 607 23.96 -21.82 3.88
CA SER A 607 23.71 -22.43 5.20
C SER A 607 24.14 -23.90 5.28
N SER A 608 24.70 -24.47 4.21
CA SER A 608 25.00 -25.90 4.10
C SER A 608 26.37 -26.28 4.66
N ARG A 609 26.40 -27.40 5.39
CA ARG A 609 27.62 -28.09 5.83
C ARG A 609 27.89 -29.31 4.93
N ARG A 610 29.14 -29.77 4.82
CA ARG A 610 29.51 -31.00 4.11
C ARG A 610 30.20 -32.00 5.01
#